data_AF-A0A847VDW6-F1
#
_entry.id   AF-A0A847VDW6-F1
#
_cell.length_a   1.000
_cell.length_b   1.000
_cell.length_c   1.000
_cell.angle_alpha   90.00
_cell.angle_beta   90.00
_cell.angle_gamma   90.00
#
_symmetry.space_group_name_H-M   'P 1'
#
loop_
_entity.id
_entity.type
_entity.pdbx_description
1 polymer ?
#
loop_
_entity_poly.entity_id
_entity_poly.type
_entity_poly.pdbx_seq_one_letter_code
_entity_poly.pdbx_strand_id
1 'polypeptide(L)'
;MYYKKAVRKRDVVCQNCGIQEENEENPFTIHHIQPRCYGGTNSPNNLILLCTKCHRNLHKTQGYPIKRKREGGRRKKRKRRRRKE
;
A
#
# COMPACT_ATOMS: atom_id res chain seq x y z
N MET A 1 -2.40 -16.68 -5.08
CA MET A 1 -1.08 -16.01 -5.10
C MET A 1 -0.20 -16.62 -3.99
N TYR A 2 0.57 -17.66 -4.33
CA TYR A 2 1.34 -18.47 -3.38
C TYR A 2 2.38 -17.67 -2.57
N TYR A 3 3.06 -16.71 -3.22
CA TYR A 3 4.12 -15.92 -2.61
C TYR A 3 3.66 -15.05 -1.43
N LYS A 4 2.43 -14.50 -1.45
CA LYS A 4 1.94 -13.65 -0.35
C LYS A 4 1.78 -14.42 0.95
N LYS A 5 1.29 -15.67 0.86
CA LYS A 5 1.13 -16.55 2.02
C LYS A 5 2.49 -16.98 2.57
N ALA A 6 3.47 -17.27 1.71
CA ALA A 6 4.82 -17.63 2.13
C ALA A 6 5.50 -16.51 2.92
N VAL A 7 5.46 -15.27 2.41
CA VAL A 7 6.04 -14.09 3.10
C VAL A 7 5.37 -13.85 4.44
N ARG A 8 4.04 -13.96 4.52
CA ARG A 8 3.28 -13.72 5.76
C ARG A 8 3.41 -14.84 6.79
N LYS A 9 3.84 -16.04 6.38
CA LYS A 9 4.23 -17.13 7.28
C LYS A 9 5.66 -16.95 7.81
N ARG A 10 6.56 -16.41 6.99
CA ARG A 10 7.96 -16.14 7.35
C ARG A 10 8.07 -14.91 8.27
N ASP A 11 7.40 -13.83 7.91
CA ASP A 11 7.46 -12.55 8.60
C ASP A 11 6.15 -12.37 9.39
N VAL A 12 6.23 -12.44 10.72
CA VAL A 12 5.07 -12.20 11.62
C VAL A 12 5.05 -10.74 12.10
N VAL A 13 6.21 -10.10 12.12
CA VAL A 13 6.42 -8.72 12.56
C VAL A 13 6.97 -7.87 11.43
N CYS A 14 6.85 -6.55 11.57
CA CYS A 14 7.40 -5.60 10.62
C CYS A 14 8.92 -5.77 10.54
N GLN A 15 9.46 -6.07 9.36
CA GLN A 15 10.89 -6.31 9.17
C GLN A 15 11.75 -5.03 9.30
N ASN A 16 11.13 -3.85 9.37
CA ASN A 16 11.86 -2.57 9.51
C ASN A 16 11.87 -2.02 10.94
N CYS A 17 10.79 -2.21 11.71
CA CYS A 17 10.69 -1.65 13.07
C CYS A 17 10.37 -2.69 14.16
N GLY A 18 10.12 -3.95 13.79
CA GLY A 18 9.82 -5.02 14.74
C GLY A 18 8.42 -5.01 15.36
N ILE A 19 7.55 -4.05 14.99
CA ILE A 19 6.20 -3.98 15.54
C ILE A 19 5.37 -5.19 15.12
N GLN A 20 4.55 -5.71 16.05
CA GLN A 20 3.57 -6.77 15.78
C GLN A 20 2.30 -6.18 15.16
N GLU A 21 1.61 -6.97 14.33
CA GLU A 21 0.36 -6.55 13.66
C GLU A 21 -0.73 -6.16 14.68
N GLU A 22 -0.72 -6.78 15.87
CA GLU A 22 -1.62 -6.50 16.99
C GLU A 22 -1.49 -5.06 17.54
N ASN A 23 -0.30 -4.46 17.40
CA ASN A 23 0.01 -3.11 17.88
C ASN A 23 -0.20 -2.03 16.81
N GLU A 24 -0.70 -2.39 15.62
CA GLU A 24 -1.08 -1.44 14.57
C GLU A 24 -2.57 -1.56 14.22
N GLU A 25 -3.24 -0.42 14.09
CA GLU A 25 -4.62 -0.38 13.60
C GLU A 25 -4.74 -0.78 12.12
N ASN A 26 -3.66 -0.62 11.35
CA ASN A 26 -3.67 -0.88 9.92
C ASN A 26 -3.00 -2.22 9.62
N PRO A 27 -3.56 -3.03 8.70
CA PRO A 27 -2.98 -4.31 8.34
C PRO A 27 -1.60 -4.13 7.69
N PHE A 28 -0.71 -5.07 7.96
CA PHE A 28 0.62 -5.06 7.35
C PHE A 28 0.53 -5.33 5.87
N THR A 29 1.44 -4.69 5.13
CA THR A 29 1.50 -4.75 3.67
C THR A 29 2.81 -5.35 3.21
N ILE A 30 2.75 -6.11 2.12
CA ILE A 30 3.94 -6.69 1.50
C ILE A 30 4.55 -5.65 0.56
N HIS A 31 5.81 -5.33 0.79
CA HIS A 31 6.61 -4.40 -0.01
C HIS A 31 7.60 -5.16 -0.89
N HIS A 32 7.77 -4.70 -2.13
CA HIS A 32 8.83 -5.19 -3.01
C HIS A 32 10.11 -4.41 -2.72
N ILE A 33 11.18 -5.07 -2.27
CA ILE A 33 12.49 -4.45 -2.00
C ILE A 33 13.02 -3.81 -3.28
N GLN A 34 13.17 -4.62 -4.34
CA GLN A 34 13.37 -4.13 -5.69
C GLN A 34 11.99 -3.97 -6.33
N PRO A 35 11.62 -2.76 -6.73
CA PRO A 35 10.30 -2.54 -7.28
C PRO A 35 10.11 -3.18 -8.65
N ARG A 36 8.87 -3.51 -8.99
CA ARG A 36 8.55 -4.17 -10.27
C ARG A 36 8.94 -3.36 -11.50
N CYS A 37 8.92 -2.02 -11.42
CA CYS A 37 9.33 -1.17 -12.54
C CYS A 37 10.84 -1.23 -12.81
N TYR A 38 11.63 -1.63 -11.82
CA TYR A 38 13.08 -1.86 -11.94
C TYR A 38 13.40 -3.36 -12.08
N GLY A 39 12.47 -4.18 -12.57
CA GLY A 39 12.70 -5.62 -12.77
C GLY A 39 12.55 -6.49 -11.51
N GLY A 40 11.98 -5.95 -10.43
CA GLY A 40 11.73 -6.70 -9.20
C GLY A 40 10.83 -7.92 -9.39
N THR A 41 11.25 -9.07 -8.86
CA THR A 41 10.51 -10.33 -8.93
C THR A 41 9.47 -10.45 -7.81
N ASN A 42 8.50 -11.36 -7.95
CA ASN A 42 7.56 -11.72 -6.88
C ASN A 42 8.09 -12.83 -5.97
N SER A 43 9.40 -13.07 -6.00
CA SER A 43 10.05 -14.07 -5.15
C SER A 43 9.95 -13.64 -3.69
N PRO A 44 9.74 -14.56 -2.74
CA PRO A 44 9.68 -14.23 -1.31
C PRO A 44 10.93 -13.51 -0.81
N ASN A 45 12.09 -13.69 -1.47
CA ASN A 45 13.33 -12.99 -1.14
C ASN A 45 13.30 -11.50 -1.53
N ASN A 46 12.48 -11.10 -2.51
CA ASN A 46 12.30 -9.71 -2.91
C ASN A 46 11.09 -9.04 -2.23
N LEU A 47 10.42 -9.76 -1.33
CA LEU A 47 9.21 -9.32 -0.66
C LEU A 47 9.45 -9.27 0.85
N ILE A 48 9.01 -8.20 1.49
CA ILE A 48 9.11 -8.03 2.94
C ILE A 48 7.77 -7.57 3.52
N LEU A 49 7.45 -8.04 4.72
CA LEU A 49 6.26 -7.58 5.43
C LEU A 49 6.56 -6.31 6.24
N LEU A 50 5.80 -5.25 6.00
CA LEU A 50 5.97 -3.96 6.64
C LEU A 50 4.67 -3.39 7.18
N CYS A 51 4.81 -2.70 8.31
CA CYS A 51 3.77 -1.86 8.90
C CYS A 51 3.43 -0.69 7.96
N THR A 52 2.24 -0.12 8.09
CA THR A 52 1.77 0.91 7.14
C THR A 52 2.66 2.16 7.18
N LYS A 53 3.19 2.50 8.35
CA LYS A 53 4.11 3.63 8.55
C LYS A 53 5.43 3.42 7.81
N CYS A 54 6.10 2.28 8.05
CA CYS A 54 7.38 1.95 7.39
C CYS A 54 7.20 1.81 5.88
N HIS A 55 6.12 1.16 5.43
CA HIS A 55 5.82 1.02 4.01
C HIS A 55 5.72 2.39 3.33
N ARG A 56 4.96 3.33 3.90
CA ARG A 56 4.85 4.70 3.37
C ARG A 56 6.20 5.44 3.40
N ASN A 57 7.00 5.25 4.43
CA ASN A 57 8.30 5.89 4.53
C ASN A 57 9.28 5.39 3.46
N LEU A 58 9.26 4.09 3.16
CA LEU A 58 10.06 3.52 2.07
C LEU A 58 9.63 4.06 0.71
N HIS A 59 8.32 4.16 0.44
CA HIS A 59 7.85 4.78 -0.81
C HIS A 59 8.30 6.24 -0.97
N LYS A 60 8.39 6.99 0.14
CA LYS A 60 8.90 8.37 0.13
C LYS A 60 10.40 8.44 -0.15
N THR A 61 11.18 7.54 0.46
CA THR A 61 12.65 7.54 0.37
C THR A 61 13.17 6.92 -0.92
N GLN A 62 12.50 5.89 -1.45
CA GLN A 62 12.87 5.23 -2.71
C GLN A 62 12.60 6.09 -3.97
N GLY A 63 12.08 7.32 -3.83
CA GLY A 63 11.90 8.23 -4.95
C GLY A 63 10.88 7.76 -5.99
N TYR A 64 9.92 6.92 -5.59
CA TYR A 64 8.89 6.42 -6.50
C TYR A 64 8.09 7.61 -7.09
N PRO A 65 7.74 7.59 -8.40
CA PRO A 65 6.84 8.60 -8.95
C PRO A 65 5.51 8.54 -8.21
N ILE A 66 5.30 9.50 -7.30
CA ILE A 66 4.08 9.63 -6.52
C ILE A 66 2.97 9.91 -7.53
N LYS A 67 2.07 8.94 -7.76
CA LYS A 67 0.82 9.20 -8.47
C LYS A 67 0.05 10.22 -7.65
N ARG A 68 0.19 11.51 -7.99
CA ARG A 68 -0.52 12.62 -7.34
C ARG A 68 -1.99 12.22 -7.25
N LYS A 69 -2.54 12.15 -6.03
CA LYS A 69 -3.99 11.97 -5.86
C LYS A 69 -4.64 13.08 -6.67
N ARG A 70 -5.51 12.75 -7.62
CA ARG A 70 -6.37 13.74 -8.29
C ARG A 70 -7.16 14.43 -7.18
N GLU A 71 -6.80 15.66 -6.85
CA GLU A 71 -7.56 16.49 -5.92
C GLU A 71 -8.98 16.63 -6.46
N GLY A 72 -9.95 16.22 -5.65
CA GLY A 72 -11.33 16.73 -5.69
C GLY A 72 -12.02 16.74 -7.05
N GLY A 73 -12.39 15.59 -7.59
CA GLY A 73 -13.49 15.49 -8.56
C GLY A 73 -14.82 15.83 -7.90
N ARG A 74 -15.12 17.12 -7.70
CA ARG A 74 -16.40 17.65 -7.20
C ARG A 74 -17.52 17.25 -8.17
N ARG A 75 -18.18 16.11 -7.95
CA ARG A 75 -19.35 15.67 -8.74
C ARG A 75 -20.50 16.64 -8.48
N LYS A 76 -20.63 17.70 -9.29
CA LYS A 76 -21.75 18.65 -9.22
C LYS A 76 -23.06 17.87 -9.44
N LYS A 77 -23.82 17.63 -8.37
CA LYS A 77 -25.21 17.13 -8.47
C LYS A 77 -26.04 18.16 -9.24
N ARG A 78 -26.36 17.88 -10.51
CA ARG A 78 -27.34 18.65 -11.27
C ARG A 78 -28.69 18.56 -10.55
N LYS A 79 -29.13 19.64 -9.89
CA LYS A 79 -30.50 19.78 -9.39
C LYS A 79 -31.44 19.72 -10.60
N ARG A 80 -32.17 18.62 -10.78
CA ARG A 80 -33.32 18.58 -11.70
C ARG A 80 -34.39 19.49 -11.11
N ARG A 81 -34.72 20.57 -11.84
CA ARG A 81 -35.79 21.51 -11.49
C ARG A 81 -37.12 20.76 -11.38
N ARG A 82 -37.86 21.01 -10.30
CA ARG A 82 -39.26 20.63 -10.14
C ARG A 82 -40.05 21.23 -11.32
N ARG A 83 -40.76 20.41 -12.10
CA ARG A 83 -41.96 20.85 -12.80
C ARG A 83 -43.11 20.62 -11.82
N LYS A 84 -43.74 21.71 -11.39
CA LYS A 84 -45.10 21.69 -10.84
C LYS A 84 -46.02 21.76 -12.05
N GLU A 85 -46.91 20.81 -12.19
CA GLU A 85 -48.20 20.94 -12.86
C GLU A 85 -49.27 20.73 -11.78
#